data_AF-T1EJD3-F1
#
_entry.id   AF-T1EJD3-F1
#
_cell.length_a   1.000
_cell.length_b   1.000
_cell.length_c   1.000
_cell.angle_alpha   90.00
_cell.angle_beta   90.00
_cell.angle_gamma   90.00
#
_symmetry.space_group_name_H-M   'P 1'
#
loop_
_entity.id
_entity.type
_entity.pdbx_description
1 polymer ?
#
loop_
_entity_poly.entity_id
_entity_poly.type
_entity_poly.pdbx_seq_one_letter_code
_entity_poly.pdbx_strand_id
1 'polypeptide(L)'
;ESKLEVLNNAALHFYLEDSTLSYPKPYMPDTISVGDLIVGYPLNPLPEEFDKFMEKSKTVLISFGSYIDYLDVLIYKKFCTAIKMLPDVKFIWRSKNSKVCGDILSNVLFRSWIPQNDLLADSRLNLFITHGGYNSLMESVYHATPVIVFPLMGDQVNMASVAVGKTYGLEMDLGNWEAEELVKNIKQVMEN
;
A
#
# COMPACT_ATOMS: atom_id res chain seq x y z
N GLU A 1 -5.34 -25.91 23.30
CA GLU A 1 -5.67 -26.46 21.97
C GLU A 1 -4.65 -25.98 20.96
N SER A 2 -4.26 -26.84 20.02
CA SER A 2 -3.39 -26.42 18.92
C SER A 2 -4.17 -25.58 17.90
N LYS A 3 -3.51 -24.74 17.08
CA LYS A 3 -4.19 -24.03 15.99
C LYS A 3 -4.94 -24.98 15.05
N LEU A 4 -4.38 -26.17 14.82
CA LEU A 4 -5.01 -27.23 14.01
C LEU A 4 -6.27 -27.80 14.65
N GLU A 5 -6.27 -27.95 15.97
CA GLU A 5 -7.41 -28.49 16.72
C GLU A 5 -8.58 -27.49 16.72
N VAL A 6 -8.30 -26.20 16.90
CA VAL A 6 -9.30 -25.14 16.79
C VAL A 6 -9.88 -25.09 15.37
N LEU A 7 -9.02 -25.23 14.34
CA LEU A 7 -9.47 -25.27 12.96
C LEU A 7 -10.36 -26.49 12.71
N ASN A 8 -9.94 -27.69 13.10
CA ASN A 8 -10.69 -28.92 12.84
C ASN A 8 -12.03 -29.01 13.60
N ASN A 9 -12.17 -28.29 14.71
CA ASN A 9 -13.37 -28.30 15.54
C ASN A 9 -14.39 -27.21 15.13
N ALA A 10 -14.04 -26.32 14.21
CA ALA A 10 -14.97 -25.30 13.72
C ALA A 10 -16.00 -25.94 12.78
N ALA A 11 -17.28 -25.57 12.94
CA ALA A 11 -18.34 -26.05 12.05
C ALA A 11 -18.36 -25.31 10.70
N LEU A 12 -17.85 -24.07 10.69
CA LEU A 12 -17.73 -23.22 9.51
C LEU A 12 -16.48 -22.36 9.60
N HIS A 13 -15.84 -22.12 8.46
CA HIS A 13 -14.72 -21.21 8.33
C HIS A 13 -15.07 -20.04 7.43
N PHE A 14 -15.09 -18.83 7.98
CA PHE A 14 -15.27 -17.61 7.21
C PHE A 14 -13.91 -17.06 6.77
N TYR A 15 -13.69 -17.01 5.45
CA TYR A 15 -12.48 -16.45 4.87
C TYR A 15 -12.76 -15.07 4.28
N LEU A 16 -11.97 -14.09 4.74
CA LEU A 16 -11.90 -12.77 4.14
C LEU A 16 -11.11 -12.90 2.84
N GLU A 17 -11.83 -13.07 1.74
CA GLU A 17 -11.24 -13.12 0.42
C GLU A 17 -12.29 -12.86 -0.65
N ASP A 18 -11.85 -12.25 -1.74
CA ASP A 18 -12.58 -12.18 -2.99
C ASP A 18 -11.98 -13.17 -4.00
N SER A 19 -12.81 -14.08 -4.53
CA SER A 19 -12.40 -15.08 -5.52
C SER A 19 -11.87 -14.47 -6.83
N THR A 20 -12.24 -13.23 -7.15
CA THR A 20 -11.74 -12.50 -8.32
C THR A 20 -10.32 -11.97 -8.10
N LEU A 21 -9.94 -11.73 -6.84
CA LEU A 21 -8.64 -11.19 -6.45
C LEU A 21 -7.64 -12.27 -6.03
N SER A 22 -8.04 -13.53 -5.91
CA SER A 22 -7.14 -14.63 -5.58
C SER A 22 -6.79 -15.51 -6.79
N TYR A 23 -5.77 -16.35 -6.62
CA TYR A 23 -5.49 -17.45 -7.54
C TYR A 23 -6.45 -18.62 -7.31
N PRO A 24 -6.78 -19.41 -8.34
CA PRO A 24 -7.61 -20.60 -8.18
C PRO A 24 -7.06 -21.55 -7.12
N LYS A 25 -7.91 -21.97 -6.19
CA LYS A 25 -7.57 -22.90 -5.09
C LYS A 25 -8.76 -23.78 -4.72
N PRO A 26 -8.53 -24.98 -4.16
CA PRO A 26 -9.63 -25.81 -3.65
C PRO A 26 -10.26 -25.17 -2.41
N TYR A 27 -11.59 -25.30 -2.30
CA TYR A 27 -12.35 -24.92 -1.11
C TYR A 27 -12.89 -26.17 -0.42
N MET A 28 -12.81 -26.18 0.91
CA MET A 28 -13.47 -27.21 1.71
C MET A 28 -14.97 -26.94 1.80
N PRO A 29 -15.84 -27.97 1.93
CA PRO A 29 -17.30 -27.78 1.93
C PRO A 29 -17.83 -26.88 3.06
N ASP A 30 -17.08 -26.75 4.15
CA ASP A 30 -17.39 -25.94 5.34
C ASP A 30 -16.76 -24.54 5.30
N THR A 31 -16.15 -24.15 4.17
CA THR A 31 -15.52 -22.85 3.99
C THR A 31 -16.45 -21.89 3.24
N ILE A 32 -16.70 -20.72 3.84
CA ILE A 32 -17.51 -19.64 3.28
C ILE A 32 -16.61 -18.43 3.03
N SER A 33 -16.45 -18.03 1.78
CA SER A 33 -15.86 -16.72 1.42
C SER A 33 -16.91 -15.64 1.68
N VAL A 34 -16.52 -14.60 2.44
CA VAL A 34 -17.42 -13.49 2.82
C VAL A 34 -17.03 -12.16 2.17
N GLY A 35 -16.09 -12.18 1.22
CA GLY A 35 -15.53 -10.97 0.63
C GLY A 35 -14.71 -10.17 1.64
N ASP A 36 -14.39 -8.93 1.28
CA ASP A 36 -13.64 -8.03 2.14
C ASP A 36 -14.54 -7.18 3.03
N LEU A 37 -14.22 -7.18 4.33
CA LEU A 37 -14.99 -6.45 5.35
C LEU A 37 -14.31 -5.16 5.82
N ILE A 38 -13.16 -4.82 5.23
CA ILE A 38 -12.36 -3.65 5.61
C ILE A 38 -12.60 -2.43 4.70
N VAL A 39 -13.37 -2.59 3.63
CA VAL A 39 -13.69 -1.54 2.65
C VAL A 39 -15.19 -1.25 2.60
N GLY A 40 -15.58 -0.17 1.91
CA GLY A 40 -17.00 0.20 1.75
C GLY A 40 -17.65 0.91 2.95
N TYR A 41 -16.87 1.30 3.95
CA TYR A 41 -17.33 2.20 5.00
C TYR A 41 -17.54 3.63 4.45
N PRO A 42 -18.44 4.43 5.05
CA PRO A 42 -18.60 5.83 4.68
C PRO A 42 -17.28 6.60 4.74
N LEU A 43 -16.95 7.30 3.66
CA LEU A 43 -15.77 8.14 3.56
C LEU A 43 -15.95 9.43 4.35
N ASN A 44 -14.87 9.89 4.96
CA ASN A 44 -14.82 11.19 5.61
C ASN A 44 -14.15 12.22 4.69
N PRO A 45 -14.53 13.50 4.76
CA PRO A 45 -13.76 14.55 4.12
C PRO A 45 -12.30 14.51 4.60
N LEU A 46 -11.35 14.66 3.69
CA LEU A 46 -9.95 14.74 4.06
C LEU A 46 -9.71 15.92 5.01
N PRO A 47 -8.89 15.74 6.06
CA PRO A 47 -8.45 16.87 6.88
C PRO A 47 -7.80 17.94 6.01
N GLU A 48 -8.04 19.22 6.36
CA GLU A 48 -7.64 20.39 5.57
C GLU A 48 -6.16 20.40 5.14
N GLU A 49 -5.29 19.84 5.99
CA GLU A 49 -3.87 19.69 5.70
C GLU A 49 -3.58 18.80 4.48
N PHE A 50 -4.21 17.63 4.40
CA PHE A 50 -4.04 16.71 3.27
C PHE A 50 -4.68 17.31 2.01
N ASP A 51 -5.87 17.89 2.16
CA ASP A 51 -6.59 18.52 1.06
C ASP A 51 -5.78 19.65 0.40
N LYS A 52 -5.22 20.56 1.21
CA LYS A 52 -4.34 21.64 0.74
C LYS A 52 -3.04 21.12 0.15
N PHE A 53 -2.43 20.11 0.76
CA PHE A 53 -1.16 19.56 0.27
C PHE A 53 -1.31 18.91 -1.12
N MET A 54 -2.46 18.28 -1.38
CA MET A 54 -2.78 17.61 -2.65
C MET A 54 -3.28 18.58 -3.73
N GLU A 55 -3.41 19.88 -3.45
CA GLU A 55 -4.01 20.83 -4.39
C GLU A 55 -3.26 20.85 -5.75
N LYS A 56 -4.01 20.61 -6.83
CA LYS A 56 -3.58 20.66 -8.24
C LYS A 56 -2.33 19.82 -8.58
N SER A 57 -2.09 18.74 -7.84
CA SER A 57 -0.89 17.92 -8.00
C SER A 57 -1.24 16.44 -8.08
N LYS A 58 -0.47 15.67 -8.87
CA LYS A 58 -0.50 14.21 -8.77
C LYS A 58 0.13 13.81 -7.43
N THR A 59 -0.50 12.89 -6.71
CA THR A 59 -0.07 12.51 -5.36
C THR A 59 0.22 11.02 -5.26
N VAL A 60 1.33 10.67 -4.61
CA VAL A 60 1.75 9.31 -4.26
C VAL A 60 1.66 9.12 -2.76
N LEU A 61 1.01 8.04 -2.32
CA LEU A 61 1.00 7.65 -0.91
C LEU A 61 2.11 6.61 -0.66
N ILE A 62 2.85 6.76 0.44
CA ILE A 62 3.85 5.79 0.90
C ILE A 62 3.48 5.35 2.32
N SER A 63 3.21 4.05 2.51
CA SER A 63 2.85 3.48 3.83
C SER A 63 3.26 2.01 3.91
N PHE A 64 4.17 1.67 4.84
CA PHE A 64 4.61 0.29 5.07
C PHE A 64 3.85 -0.41 6.21
N GLY A 65 2.59 -0.01 6.41
CA GLY A 65 1.73 -0.56 7.46
C GLY A 65 2.02 0.02 8.85
N SER A 66 1.37 -0.55 9.87
CA SER A 66 1.48 -0.11 11.26
C SER A 66 2.60 -0.77 12.05
N TYR A 67 3.11 -1.90 11.56
CA TYR A 67 4.16 -2.66 12.25
C TYR A 67 5.56 -2.12 11.96
N ILE A 68 5.73 -1.36 10.88
CA ILE A 68 7.00 -0.80 10.46
C ILE A 68 6.99 0.70 10.74
N ASP A 69 7.56 1.07 11.88
CA ASP A 69 7.73 2.47 12.26
C ASP A 69 8.93 3.13 11.57
N TYR A 70 9.93 2.32 11.20
CA TYR A 70 11.21 2.77 10.65
C TYR A 70 11.71 1.82 9.57
N LEU A 71 12.21 2.38 8.47
CA LEU A 71 13.03 1.67 7.49
C LEU A 71 14.51 1.88 7.81
N ASP A 72 15.36 0.99 7.30
CA ASP A 72 16.80 1.20 7.31
C ASP A 72 17.17 2.56 6.68
N VAL A 73 18.17 3.23 7.23
CA VAL A 73 18.56 4.58 6.82
C VAL A 73 18.98 4.63 5.36
N LEU A 74 19.62 3.58 4.82
CA LEU A 74 20.00 3.52 3.40
C LEU A 74 18.77 3.44 2.49
N ILE A 75 17.80 2.59 2.85
CA ILE A 75 16.52 2.46 2.14
C ILE A 75 15.77 3.79 2.18
N TYR A 76 15.70 4.42 3.35
CA TYR A 76 15.05 5.71 3.52
C TYR A 76 15.69 6.79 2.63
N LYS A 77 17.02 6.84 2.57
CA LYS A 77 17.76 7.76 1.70
C LYS A 77 17.48 7.51 0.22
N LYS A 78 17.37 6.24 -0.21
CA LYS A 78 17.00 5.91 -1.60
C LYS A 78 15.62 6.47 -1.97
N PHE A 79 14.63 6.34 -1.08
CA PHE A 79 13.32 6.98 -1.27
C PHE A 79 13.43 8.51 -1.35
N CYS A 80 14.18 9.15 -0.44
CA CYS A 80 14.40 10.60 -0.49
C CYS A 80 15.03 11.03 -1.83
N THR A 81 16.00 10.26 -2.35
CA THR A 81 16.63 10.52 -3.66
C THR A 81 15.62 10.41 -4.79
N ALA A 82 14.82 9.34 -4.83
CA ALA A 82 13.78 9.14 -5.85
C ALA A 82 12.74 10.27 -5.83
N ILE A 83 12.29 10.66 -4.64
CA ILE A 83 11.33 11.76 -4.44
C ILE A 83 11.89 13.10 -4.94
N LYS A 84 13.18 13.39 -4.67
CA LYS A 84 13.85 14.61 -5.16
C LYS A 84 13.86 14.70 -6.69
N MET A 85 13.88 13.56 -7.38
CA MET A 85 13.84 13.47 -8.84
C MET A 85 12.44 13.68 -9.44
N LEU A 86 11.41 13.81 -8.59
CA LEU A 86 10.01 13.99 -8.97
C LEU A 86 9.41 15.27 -8.32
N PRO A 87 9.93 16.47 -8.67
CA PRO A 87 9.50 17.73 -8.03
C PRO A 87 8.02 18.07 -8.28
N ASP A 88 7.46 17.61 -9.39
CA ASP A 88 6.07 17.86 -9.80
C ASP A 88 5.06 16.88 -9.16
N VAL A 89 5.53 15.89 -8.41
CA VAL A 89 4.71 14.89 -7.72
C VAL A 89 4.76 15.15 -6.23
N LYS A 90 3.59 15.14 -5.59
CA LYS A 90 3.47 15.24 -4.13
C LYS A 90 3.51 13.86 -3.51
N PHE A 91 4.17 13.74 -2.37
CA PHE A 91 4.29 12.48 -1.64
C PHE A 91 3.72 12.65 -0.24
N ILE A 92 2.73 11.85 0.11
CA ILE A 92 2.30 11.69 1.50
C ILE A 92 3.01 10.46 2.02
N TRP A 93 3.87 10.60 3.02
CA TRP A 93 4.63 9.48 3.55
C TRP A 93 4.31 9.27 5.02
N ARG A 94 3.67 8.13 5.31
CA ARG A 94 3.52 7.66 6.68
C ARG A 94 4.88 7.23 7.24
N SER A 95 5.49 8.06 8.08
CA SER A 95 6.79 7.82 8.70
C SER A 95 6.94 8.64 9.97
N LYS A 96 7.58 8.08 11.00
CA LYS A 96 7.97 8.79 12.21
C LYS A 96 9.31 9.54 12.06
N ASN A 97 10.03 9.35 10.95
CA ASN A 97 11.41 9.80 10.81
C ASN A 97 11.63 10.80 9.64
N SER A 98 11.04 11.99 9.73
CA SER A 98 11.15 13.03 8.70
C SER A 98 12.56 13.63 8.52
N LYS A 99 13.47 13.43 9.49
CA LYS A 99 14.79 14.09 9.51
C LYS A 99 15.83 13.45 8.58
N VAL A 100 15.58 12.24 8.09
CA VAL A 100 16.59 11.48 7.31
C VAL A 100 16.80 12.03 5.90
N CYS A 101 15.82 12.73 5.31
CA CYS A 101 15.98 13.37 4.00
C CYS A 101 16.88 14.62 4.02
N GLY A 102 17.36 15.05 5.21
CA GLY A 102 18.19 16.23 5.40
C GLY A 102 17.37 17.52 5.37
N ASP A 103 16.96 17.92 4.17
CA ASP A 103 16.13 19.09 3.93
C ASP A 103 14.64 18.74 3.98
N ILE A 104 13.79 19.69 4.41
CA ILE A 104 12.34 19.58 4.27
C ILE A 104 12.03 19.59 2.78
N LEU A 105 11.75 18.41 2.22
CA LEU A 105 11.27 18.28 0.85
C LEU A 105 9.89 18.94 0.75
N SER A 106 9.80 20.04 0.00
CA SER A 106 8.54 20.80 -0.18
C SER A 106 7.46 19.99 -0.94
N ASN A 107 7.84 18.89 -1.57
CA ASN A 107 6.96 17.94 -2.22
C ASN A 107 6.64 16.71 -1.34
N VAL A 108 6.96 16.71 -0.04
CA VAL A 108 6.65 15.60 0.88
C VAL A 108 5.93 16.05 2.14
N LEU A 109 4.85 15.36 2.49
CA LEU A 109 4.14 15.48 3.76
C LEU A 109 4.40 14.22 4.62
N PHE A 110 5.23 14.36 5.65
CA PHE A 110 5.53 13.27 6.58
C PHE A 110 4.55 13.23 7.75
N ARG A 111 3.85 12.11 7.98
CA ARG A 111 2.97 11.97 9.16
C ARG A 111 3.15 10.60 9.83
N SER A 112 3.01 10.54 11.15
CA SER A 112 3.03 9.25 11.86
C SER A 112 1.75 8.42 11.63
N TRP A 113 0.66 9.10 11.29
CA TRP A 113 -0.65 8.54 11.01
C TRP A 113 -1.31 9.27 9.83
N ILE A 114 -2.11 8.57 9.05
CA ILE A 114 -2.82 9.09 7.88
C ILE A 114 -4.23 8.47 7.78
N PRO A 115 -5.23 9.19 7.23
CA PRO A 115 -6.53 8.62 6.90
C PRO A 115 -6.43 7.82 5.59
N GLN A 116 -5.77 6.66 5.63
CA GLN A 116 -5.38 5.88 4.44
C GLN A 116 -6.54 5.56 3.50
N ASN A 117 -7.66 5.05 4.02
CA ASN A 117 -8.83 4.73 3.20
C ASN A 117 -9.43 5.98 2.52
N ASP A 118 -9.54 7.10 3.24
CA ASP A 118 -10.05 8.36 2.66
C ASP A 118 -9.06 8.94 1.62
N LEU A 119 -7.75 8.79 1.83
CA LEU A 119 -6.72 9.18 0.87
C LEU A 119 -6.78 8.32 -0.40
N LEU A 120 -6.94 7.00 -0.25
CA LEU A 120 -7.06 6.08 -1.39
C LEU A 120 -8.33 6.36 -2.21
N ALA A 121 -9.39 6.84 -1.57
CA ALA A 121 -10.62 7.25 -2.25
C ALA A 121 -10.52 8.59 -3.00
N ASP A 122 -9.48 9.39 -2.75
CA ASP A 122 -9.33 10.70 -3.37
C ASP A 122 -8.70 10.60 -4.77
N SER A 123 -9.39 11.14 -5.77
CA SER A 123 -8.95 11.11 -7.18
C SER A 123 -7.58 11.76 -7.47
N ARG A 124 -7.06 12.60 -6.56
CA ARG A 124 -5.73 13.20 -6.67
C ARG A 124 -4.63 12.25 -6.22
N LEU A 125 -4.97 11.15 -5.54
CA LEU A 125 -4.05 10.07 -5.24
C LEU A 125 -3.96 9.13 -6.44
N ASN A 126 -2.77 8.99 -7.02
CA ASN A 126 -2.57 8.26 -8.27
C ASN A 126 -1.80 6.95 -8.09
N LEU A 127 -1.13 6.77 -6.96
CA LEU A 127 -0.30 5.61 -6.72
C LEU A 127 -0.15 5.39 -5.22
N PHE A 128 -0.19 4.12 -4.81
CA PHE A 128 0.11 3.71 -3.47
C PHE A 128 1.35 2.81 -3.41
N ILE A 129 2.43 3.29 -2.81
CA ILE A 129 3.63 2.52 -2.49
C ILE A 129 3.43 1.89 -1.12
N THR A 130 3.43 0.56 -1.06
CA THR A 130 3.05 -0.20 0.13
C THR A 130 3.90 -1.43 0.34
N HIS A 131 3.95 -1.91 1.59
CA HIS A 131 4.50 -3.22 1.91
C HIS A 131 3.66 -4.42 1.41
N GLY A 132 2.43 -4.19 0.92
CA GLY A 132 1.58 -5.26 0.40
C GLY A 132 0.82 -6.07 1.45
N GLY A 133 0.60 -5.53 2.65
CA GLY A 133 -0.32 -6.14 3.61
C GLY A 133 -1.72 -6.27 3.03
N TYR A 134 -2.41 -7.39 3.32
CA TYR A 134 -3.73 -7.72 2.79
C TYR A 134 -4.69 -6.51 2.83
N ASN A 135 -4.84 -5.91 4.01
CA ASN A 135 -5.78 -4.80 4.18
C ASN A 135 -5.50 -3.61 3.25
N SER A 136 -4.23 -3.22 3.15
CA SER A 136 -3.80 -2.12 2.30
C SER A 136 -4.06 -2.38 0.82
N LEU A 137 -3.89 -3.63 0.36
CA LEU A 137 -4.15 -3.97 -1.03
C LEU A 137 -5.64 -3.98 -1.35
N MET A 138 -6.47 -4.44 -0.41
CA MET A 138 -7.91 -4.48 -0.62
C MET A 138 -8.53 -3.08 -0.64
N GLU A 139 -8.07 -2.16 0.23
CA GLU A 139 -8.42 -0.73 0.13
C GLU A 139 -7.99 -0.15 -1.23
N SER A 140 -6.78 -0.49 -1.71
CA SER A 140 -6.27 -0.01 -2.99
C SER A 140 -7.09 -0.50 -4.17
N VAL A 141 -7.44 -1.80 -4.18
CA VAL A 141 -8.27 -2.40 -5.22
C VAL A 141 -9.67 -1.80 -5.20
N TYR A 142 -10.26 -1.65 -4.01
CA TYR A 142 -11.61 -1.08 -3.85
C TYR A 142 -11.72 0.34 -4.41
N HIS A 143 -10.70 1.18 -4.17
CA HIS A 143 -10.65 2.56 -4.70
C HIS A 143 -9.94 2.68 -6.06
N ALA A 144 -9.64 1.56 -6.73
CA ALA A 144 -8.95 1.52 -8.01
C ALA A 144 -7.62 2.31 -8.05
N THR A 145 -6.91 2.36 -6.92
CA THR A 145 -5.56 2.96 -6.85
C THR A 145 -4.53 1.87 -7.18
N PRO A 146 -3.67 2.06 -8.20
CA PRO A 146 -2.62 1.09 -8.50
C PRO A 146 -1.52 1.13 -7.43
N VAL A 147 -0.77 0.04 -7.32
CA VAL A 147 0.26 -0.12 -6.26
C VAL A 147 1.66 -0.40 -6.79
N ILE A 148 2.67 0.10 -6.08
CA ILE A 148 4.02 -0.48 -6.10
C ILE A 148 4.22 -1.18 -4.76
N VAL A 149 4.45 -2.48 -4.79
CA VAL A 149 4.55 -3.32 -3.61
C VAL A 149 6.01 -3.63 -3.32
N PHE A 150 6.43 -3.36 -2.09
CA PHE A 150 7.72 -3.74 -1.53
C PHE A 150 7.50 -4.73 -0.39
N PRO A 151 7.39 -6.04 -0.66
CA PRO A 151 7.15 -7.04 0.36
C PRO A 151 8.24 -7.03 1.44
N LEU A 152 7.84 -7.11 2.70
CA LEU A 152 8.79 -7.13 3.82
C LEU A 152 8.84 -8.48 4.52
N MET A 153 7.69 -9.13 4.70
CA MET A 153 7.62 -10.40 5.44
C MET A 153 6.36 -11.21 5.14
N GLY A 154 6.47 -12.52 5.38
CA GLY A 154 5.34 -13.43 5.48
C GLY A 154 4.49 -13.51 4.21
N ASP A 155 3.20 -13.26 4.37
CA ASP A 155 2.16 -13.32 3.33
C ASP A 155 2.27 -12.21 2.28
N GLN A 156 2.98 -11.11 2.58
CA GLN A 156 3.11 -9.95 1.69
C GLN A 156 3.74 -10.30 0.33
N VAL A 157 4.64 -11.30 0.28
CA VAL A 157 5.26 -11.76 -0.96
C VAL A 157 4.21 -12.39 -1.88
N ASN A 158 3.33 -13.23 -1.33
CA ASN A 158 2.24 -13.82 -2.09
C ASN A 158 1.25 -12.75 -2.57
N MET A 159 1.00 -11.75 -1.72
CA MET A 159 0.10 -10.65 -2.06
C MET A 159 0.66 -9.74 -3.15
N ALA A 160 1.97 -9.50 -3.19
CA ALA A 160 2.61 -8.80 -4.31
C ALA A 160 2.51 -9.59 -5.62
N SER A 161 2.75 -10.91 -5.57
CA SER A 161 2.58 -11.78 -6.73
C SER A 161 1.14 -11.76 -7.26
N VAL A 162 0.14 -11.70 -6.37
CA VAL A 162 -1.26 -11.50 -6.76
C VAL A 162 -1.46 -10.14 -7.41
N ALA A 163 -0.92 -9.06 -6.85
CA ALA A 163 -1.05 -7.71 -7.40
C ALA A 163 -0.49 -7.60 -8.82
N VAL A 164 0.67 -8.21 -9.06
CA VAL A 164 1.29 -8.30 -10.39
C VAL A 164 0.45 -9.17 -11.32
N GLY A 165 0.06 -10.38 -10.89
CA GLY A 165 -0.69 -11.32 -11.73
C GLY A 165 -2.08 -10.83 -12.11
N LYS A 166 -2.70 -9.99 -11.27
CA LYS A 166 -4.00 -9.35 -11.52
C LYS A 166 -3.87 -7.95 -12.12
N THR A 167 -2.65 -7.51 -12.47
CA THR A 167 -2.36 -6.28 -13.22
C THR A 167 -2.77 -4.97 -12.53
N TYR A 168 -2.95 -4.97 -11.20
CA TYR A 168 -3.21 -3.74 -10.44
C TYR A 168 -1.98 -3.23 -9.69
N GLY A 169 -0.84 -3.92 -9.80
CA GLY A 169 0.39 -3.50 -9.14
C GLY A 169 1.67 -3.99 -9.78
N LEU A 170 2.78 -3.41 -9.31
CA LEU A 170 4.15 -3.78 -9.64
C LEU A 170 4.89 -4.17 -8.35
N GLU A 171 5.68 -5.24 -8.38
CA GLU A 171 6.51 -5.67 -7.26
C GLU A 171 7.94 -5.15 -7.40
N MET A 172 8.52 -4.64 -6.30
CA MET A 172 9.92 -4.25 -6.19
C MET A 172 10.57 -4.89 -4.96
N ASP A 173 11.84 -5.26 -5.07
CA ASP A 173 12.63 -5.79 -3.96
C ASP A 173 13.19 -4.63 -3.12
N LEU A 174 12.77 -4.50 -1.86
CA LEU A 174 13.24 -3.43 -0.97
C LEU A 174 14.74 -3.54 -0.66
N GLY A 175 15.32 -4.74 -0.73
CA GLY A 175 16.74 -5.00 -0.53
C GLY A 175 17.61 -4.71 -1.76
N ASN A 176 17.02 -4.67 -2.96
CA ASN A 176 17.76 -4.56 -4.21
C ASN A 176 17.01 -3.71 -5.26
N TRP A 177 17.11 -2.39 -5.12
CA TRP A 177 16.56 -1.41 -6.04
C TRP A 177 17.38 -0.12 -6.01
N GLU A 178 17.32 0.67 -7.07
CA GLU A 178 17.93 2.02 -7.12
C GLU A 178 16.88 3.12 -7.30
N ALA A 179 17.21 4.34 -6.89
CA ALA A 179 16.26 5.46 -6.88
C ALA A 179 15.68 5.74 -8.28
N GLU A 180 16.50 5.63 -9.31
CA GLU A 180 16.15 5.77 -10.72
C GLU A 180 15.11 4.74 -11.16
N GLU A 181 15.21 3.51 -10.65
CA GLU A 181 14.27 2.43 -10.95
C GLU A 181 12.91 2.73 -10.34
N LEU A 182 12.86 3.19 -9.08
CA LEU A 182 11.61 3.61 -8.46
C LEU A 182 10.98 4.78 -9.22
N VAL A 183 11.77 5.78 -9.63
CA VAL A 183 11.28 6.91 -10.42
C VAL A 183 10.66 6.44 -11.74
N LYS A 184 11.32 5.51 -12.44
CA LYS A 184 10.79 4.91 -13.67
C LYS A 184 9.47 4.20 -13.41
N ASN A 185 9.40 3.36 -12.38
CA ASN A 185 8.20 2.59 -12.05
C ASN A 185 7.04 3.50 -11.62
N ILE A 186 7.31 4.56 -10.83
CA ILE A 186 6.29 5.57 -10.47
C ILE A 186 5.69 6.21 -11.73
N LYS A 187 6.53 6.66 -12.67
CA LYS A 187 6.06 7.28 -13.92
C LYS A 187 5.24 6.29 -14.75
N GLN A 188 5.76 5.07 -14.93
CA GLN A 188 5.08 4.02 -15.68
C GLN A 188 3.69 3.71 -15.11
N VAL A 189 3.56 3.58 -13.78
CA VAL A 189 2.28 3.25 -13.15
C VAL A 189 1.29 4.43 -13.20
N MET A 190 1.78 5.67 -13.09
CA MET A 190 0.93 6.88 -13.12
C MET A 190 0.55 7.37 -14.53
N GLU A 191 1.08 6.74 -15.58
CA GLU A 191 0.77 7.02 -16.99
C GLU A 191 -0.20 6.00 -17.62
N ASN A 192 -0.37 4.83 -16.98
CA ASN A 192 -1.36 3.81 -17.35
C ASN A 192 -2.73 4.13 -16.78
#